data_AF-R9PEA7-F1
#
_entry.id   AF-R9PEA7-F1
#
_cell.length_a   1.000
_cell.length_b   1.000
_cell.length_c   1.000
_cell.angle_alpha   90.00
_cell.angle_beta   90.00
_cell.angle_gamma   90.00
#
_symmetry.space_group_name_H-M   'P 1'
#
loop_
_entity.id
_entity.type
_entity.pdbx_description
1 polymer ?
#
loop_
_entity_poly.entity_id
_entity_poly.type
_entity_poly.pdbx_seq_one_letter_code
_entity_poly.pdbx_strand_id
1 'polypeptide(L)'
;MQRPAQIPQVSHDAGSNIKISTIWPAARFSPDTGCDQPSLDRRIVAPQALVMSIRIIATGGHSGLGLEALKTLLATPALASGGSLTLMVRDANAAAVVKARRMLSEQHKAAMPSTESRLTVDTHTMDLASLSSVRKAADAIRPQLQVSAATASGQDIFLLNAAVAKTARNTVVDADRASGSVGYPSDHLVSTDSCIETTACVNHVAHLLFISSLAPTISENAKLGRKTRIVFTGSALHRSIKDVAVLDRFFSAASHDSPSPWTLRETYAASKFLQMLGVRALRRRLQDALEAAEAPAASVEVVVVQPGFVPQTGLCRDSGLLTRLAMSYVLPWAPFATSLDDAGRYIADACTIDLSTSEVQEEEQDGFHSKDSSVPSALREVHAKKQRFGTLDSRTADTQLQERWWPAACDEV
;
A
#
# COMPACT_ATOMS: atom_id res chain seq x y z
N MET A 1 25.42 54.65 -21.13
CA MET A 1 25.74 53.74 -22.24
C MET A 1 25.43 52.32 -21.82
N GLN A 2 24.22 51.84 -22.12
CA GLN A 2 23.80 50.46 -21.88
C GLN A 2 23.35 49.89 -23.22
N ARG A 3 23.96 48.79 -23.66
CA ARG A 3 23.51 48.00 -24.82
C ARG A 3 22.54 46.92 -24.33
N PRO A 4 21.40 46.69 -24.99
CA PRO A 4 20.56 45.53 -24.70
C PRO A 4 21.07 44.29 -25.46
N ALA A 5 20.99 43.14 -24.80
CA ALA A 5 21.34 41.84 -25.33
C ALA A 5 20.25 41.30 -26.27
N GLN A 6 20.66 40.71 -27.39
CA GLN A 6 19.79 40.05 -28.37
C GLN A 6 19.42 38.63 -27.92
N ILE A 7 18.15 38.27 -28.12
CA ILE A 7 17.60 36.92 -27.95
C ILE A 7 17.68 36.21 -29.31
N PRO A 8 18.17 34.96 -29.40
CA PRO A 8 18.18 34.22 -30.65
C PRO A 8 16.82 33.55 -30.92
N GLN A 9 16.33 33.71 -32.16
CA GLN A 9 15.18 32.97 -32.70
C GLN A 9 15.56 31.53 -33.03
N VAL A 10 14.71 30.58 -32.62
CA VAL A 10 14.77 29.17 -33.03
C VAL A 10 13.82 28.96 -34.19
N SER A 11 14.35 28.48 -35.32
CA SER A 11 13.62 28.09 -36.53
C SER A 11 13.09 26.65 -36.38
N HIS A 12 11.78 26.47 -36.58
CA HIS A 12 11.17 25.16 -36.77
C HIS A 12 11.23 24.76 -38.25
N ASP A 13 12.03 23.74 -38.56
CA ASP A 13 11.95 23.04 -39.84
C ASP A 13 11.02 21.84 -39.74
N ALA A 14 10.11 21.76 -40.71
CA ALA A 14 9.12 20.72 -40.89
C ALA A 14 9.57 19.74 -41.97
N GLY A 15 9.27 18.46 -41.76
CA GLY A 15 9.01 17.51 -42.84
C GLY A 15 9.94 16.31 -42.90
N SER A 16 9.35 15.12 -42.76
CA SER A 16 9.24 14.18 -43.89
C SER A 16 8.49 12.91 -43.49
N ASN A 17 7.42 12.65 -44.25
CA ASN A 17 6.68 11.40 -44.27
C ASN A 17 7.51 10.31 -44.97
N ILE A 18 7.69 9.15 -44.35
CA ILE A 18 8.17 7.94 -45.04
C ILE A 18 7.05 6.90 -45.00
N LYS A 19 6.43 6.70 -46.17
CA LYS A 19 5.61 5.52 -46.47
C LYS A 19 6.54 4.38 -46.87
N ILE A 20 6.52 3.28 -46.13
CA ILE A 20 7.08 2.00 -46.58
C ILE A 20 5.90 1.08 -46.89
N SER A 21 5.72 0.80 -48.17
CA SER A 21 4.88 -0.30 -48.62
C SER A 21 5.79 -1.41 -49.16
N THR A 22 5.24 -2.62 -49.08
CA THR A 22 5.20 -3.64 -50.15
C THR A 22 6.00 -4.95 -49.94
N ILE A 23 5.23 -6.04 -50.16
CA ILE A 23 5.55 -7.36 -50.74
C ILE A 23 6.08 -8.46 -49.81
N TRP A 24 5.15 -9.32 -49.39
CA TRP A 24 5.38 -10.76 -49.17
C TRP A 24 5.16 -11.52 -50.50
N PRO A 25 6.06 -12.43 -50.90
CA PRO A 25 5.74 -13.41 -51.93
C PRO A 25 5.18 -14.69 -51.31
N ALA A 26 4.02 -15.10 -51.83
CA ALA A 26 3.39 -16.38 -51.60
C ALA A 26 4.25 -17.53 -52.12
N ALA A 27 4.57 -18.49 -51.25
CA ALA A 27 5.18 -19.76 -51.62
C ALA A 27 4.09 -20.80 -51.95
N ARG A 28 4.36 -21.55 -53.02
CA ARG A 28 3.47 -22.48 -53.72
C ARG A 28 3.21 -23.74 -52.91
N PHE A 29 1.95 -24.18 -52.99
CA PHE A 29 1.51 -25.53 -52.67
C PHE A 29 2.10 -26.56 -53.65
N SER A 30 2.52 -27.71 -53.11
CA SER A 30 2.74 -28.96 -53.86
C SER A 30 2.00 -30.08 -53.11
N PRO A 31 1.21 -30.94 -53.78
CA PRO A 31 0.52 -32.05 -53.14
C PRO A 31 1.37 -33.33 -53.18
N ASP A 32 0.96 -34.26 -52.32
CA ASP A 32 1.27 -35.70 -52.32
C ASP A 32 2.67 -36.16 -51.89
N THR A 33 2.73 -36.72 -50.68
CA THR A 33 3.19 -38.11 -50.51
C THR A 33 2.52 -38.68 -49.26
N GLY A 34 1.78 -39.78 -49.44
CA GLY A 34 1.16 -40.56 -48.37
C GLY A 34 2.21 -41.20 -47.48
N CYS A 35 2.00 -41.09 -46.17
CA CYS A 35 2.77 -41.80 -45.16
C CYS A 35 1.81 -42.19 -44.03
N ASP A 36 1.67 -43.49 -43.80
CA ASP A 36 0.88 -44.09 -42.73
C ASP A 36 1.25 -43.47 -41.37
N GLN A 37 0.29 -42.81 -40.72
CA GLN A 37 0.45 -42.30 -39.37
C GLN A 37 -0.04 -43.33 -38.34
N PRO A 38 0.77 -43.68 -37.33
CA PRO A 38 0.31 -44.44 -36.18
C PRO A 38 -0.73 -43.60 -35.42
N SER A 39 -1.83 -44.24 -35.02
CA SER A 39 -2.90 -43.66 -34.22
C SER A 39 -2.37 -43.19 -32.86
N LEU A 40 -1.88 -41.96 -32.82
CA LEU A 40 -1.54 -41.24 -31.60
C LEU A 40 -2.84 -40.83 -30.92
N ASP A 41 -3.20 -41.61 -29.90
CA ASP A 41 -4.24 -41.30 -28.93
C ASP A 41 -3.83 -40.04 -28.14
N ARG A 42 -3.92 -38.87 -28.79
CA ARG A 42 -3.74 -37.56 -28.16
C ARG A 42 -4.91 -37.34 -27.22
N ARG A 43 -4.79 -37.83 -25.99
CA ARG A 43 -5.56 -37.31 -24.87
C ARG A 43 -5.25 -35.82 -24.78
N ILE A 44 -6.19 -35.01 -25.27
CA ILE A 44 -6.21 -33.57 -25.05
C ILE A 44 -6.40 -33.40 -23.55
N VAL A 45 -5.29 -33.26 -22.82
CA VAL A 45 -5.32 -32.85 -21.42
C VAL A 45 -5.88 -31.44 -21.45
N ALA A 46 -7.14 -31.31 -21.00
CA ALA A 46 -7.76 -30.00 -20.87
C ALA A 46 -6.80 -29.10 -20.08
N PRO A 47 -6.50 -27.88 -20.56
CA PRO A 47 -5.60 -26.98 -19.85
C PRO A 47 -6.17 -26.78 -18.44
N GLN A 48 -5.42 -27.26 -17.43
CA GLN A 48 -5.78 -27.02 -16.05
C GLN A 48 -5.87 -25.50 -15.88
N ALA A 49 -7.04 -25.02 -15.48
CA ALA A 49 -7.23 -23.60 -15.19
C ALA A 49 -6.18 -23.20 -14.13
N LEU A 50 -5.25 -22.33 -14.51
CA LEU A 50 -4.22 -21.81 -13.61
C LEU A 50 -4.93 -21.11 -12.47
N VAL A 51 -4.90 -21.73 -11.30
CA VAL A 51 -5.49 -21.19 -10.08
C VAL A 51 -4.63 -20.00 -9.64
N MET A 52 -5.18 -18.79 -9.66
CA MET A 52 -4.48 -17.61 -9.15
C MET A 52 -4.27 -17.73 -7.65
N SER A 53 -3.01 -17.70 -7.21
CA SER A 53 -2.63 -17.74 -5.80
C SER A 53 -2.56 -16.32 -5.22
N ILE A 54 -3.39 -16.05 -4.20
CA ILE A 54 -3.39 -14.76 -3.49
C ILE A 54 -2.70 -14.91 -2.14
N ARG A 55 -1.77 -14.00 -1.84
CA ARG A 55 -1.12 -13.86 -0.53
C ARG A 55 -1.45 -12.50 0.05
N ILE A 56 -1.88 -12.46 1.31
CA ILE A 56 -2.25 -11.22 2.00
C ILE A 56 -1.32 -11.04 3.20
N ILE A 57 -0.69 -9.88 3.30
CA ILE A 57 0.16 -9.48 4.42
C ILE A 57 -0.47 -8.24 5.05
N ALA A 58 -0.94 -8.35 6.28
CA ALA A 58 -1.77 -7.30 6.90
C ALA A 58 -1.22 -6.79 8.23
N THR A 59 -1.02 -5.47 8.35
CA THR A 59 -0.77 -4.81 9.63
C THR A 59 -2.10 -4.42 10.28
N GLY A 60 -2.23 -4.67 11.59
CA GLY A 60 -3.48 -4.32 12.30
C GLY A 60 -4.70 -5.14 11.86
N GLY A 61 -4.49 -6.31 11.24
CA GLY A 61 -5.56 -7.22 10.80
C GLY A 61 -6.26 -8.03 11.90
N HIS A 62 -5.82 -7.90 13.15
CA HIS A 62 -6.34 -8.67 14.30
C HIS A 62 -7.44 -7.93 15.09
N SER A 63 -7.77 -6.69 14.74
CA SER A 63 -8.83 -5.93 15.41
C SER A 63 -9.41 -4.81 14.54
N GLY A 64 -10.56 -4.27 14.94
CA GLY A 64 -11.16 -3.08 14.34
C GLY A 64 -11.33 -3.18 12.82
N LEU A 65 -10.94 -2.11 12.12
CA LEU A 65 -11.08 -1.97 10.67
C LEU A 65 -10.36 -3.07 9.89
N GLY A 66 -9.13 -3.42 10.29
CA GLY A 66 -8.35 -4.42 9.58
C GLY A 66 -8.96 -5.81 9.68
N LEU A 67 -9.52 -6.16 10.85
CA LEU A 67 -10.21 -7.44 11.02
C LEU A 67 -11.48 -7.53 10.18
N GLU A 68 -12.31 -6.48 10.18
CA GLU A 68 -13.53 -6.46 9.37
C GLU A 68 -13.24 -6.43 7.86
N ALA A 69 -12.16 -5.75 7.45
CA ALA A 69 -11.69 -5.79 6.07
C ALA A 69 -11.28 -7.20 5.66
N LEU A 70 -10.49 -7.90 6.48
CA LEU A 70 -10.06 -9.26 6.18
C LEU A 70 -11.24 -10.25 6.20
N LYS A 71 -12.19 -10.12 7.13
CA LYS A 71 -13.42 -10.94 7.11
C LYS A 71 -14.20 -10.76 5.81
N THR A 72 -14.38 -9.50 5.38
CA THR A 72 -15.09 -9.19 4.14
C THR A 72 -14.34 -9.73 2.93
N LEU A 73 -13.03 -9.51 2.88
CA LEU A 73 -12.16 -9.95 1.80
C LEU A 73 -12.16 -11.48 1.66
N LEU A 74 -12.03 -12.22 2.76
CA LEU A 74 -12.10 -13.70 2.79
C LEU A 74 -13.48 -14.26 2.44
N ALA A 75 -14.54 -13.44 2.50
CA ALA A 75 -15.86 -13.82 2.03
C ALA A 75 -16.06 -13.57 0.53
N THR A 76 -15.10 -12.92 -0.15
CA THR A 76 -15.23 -12.62 -1.59
C THR A 76 -14.89 -13.83 -2.47
N PRO A 77 -15.52 -13.95 -3.66
CA PRO A 77 -15.15 -14.97 -4.64
C PRO A 77 -13.68 -14.90 -5.09
N ALA A 78 -13.05 -13.73 -4.99
CA ALA A 78 -11.65 -13.54 -5.38
C ALA A 78 -10.69 -14.45 -4.60
N LEU A 79 -11.04 -14.84 -3.37
CA LEU A 79 -10.26 -15.74 -2.51
C LEU A 79 -10.82 -17.15 -2.42
N ALA A 80 -11.84 -17.48 -3.23
CA ALA A 80 -12.47 -18.80 -3.24
C ALA A 80 -11.48 -19.92 -3.54
N SER A 81 -10.51 -19.65 -4.42
CA SER A 81 -9.46 -20.58 -4.84
C SER A 81 -8.46 -20.95 -3.74
N GLY A 82 -8.56 -20.34 -2.56
CA GLY A 82 -7.59 -20.48 -1.48
C GLY A 82 -6.51 -19.40 -1.56
N GLY A 83 -5.69 -19.33 -0.51
CA GLY A 83 -4.65 -18.31 -0.38
C GLY A 83 -3.94 -18.41 0.95
N SER A 84 -2.99 -17.50 1.19
CA SER A 84 -2.36 -17.35 2.49
C SER A 84 -2.61 -15.96 3.05
N LEU A 85 -2.80 -15.88 4.36
CA LEU A 85 -2.97 -14.65 5.10
C LEU A 85 -1.96 -14.62 6.24
N THR A 86 -1.06 -13.63 6.21
CA THR A 86 -0.10 -13.36 7.27
C THR A 86 -0.49 -12.10 8.04
N LEU A 87 -0.80 -12.27 9.33
CA LEU A 87 -1.06 -11.16 10.23
C LEU A 87 0.24 -10.66 10.86
N MET A 88 0.58 -9.40 10.60
CA MET A 88 1.68 -8.70 11.24
C MET A 88 1.21 -8.09 12.57
N VAL A 89 1.71 -8.64 13.68
CA VAL A 89 1.20 -8.36 15.02
C VAL A 89 2.32 -8.17 16.03
N ARG A 90 2.11 -7.37 17.08
CA ARG A 90 3.14 -7.14 18.12
C ARG A 90 3.42 -8.38 18.97
N ASP A 91 2.39 -9.18 19.22
CA ASP A 91 2.46 -10.43 19.97
C ASP A 91 1.56 -11.45 19.30
N ALA A 92 2.16 -12.48 18.70
CA ALA A 92 1.46 -13.55 18.01
C ALA A 92 0.58 -14.40 18.94
N ASN A 93 0.89 -14.42 20.24
CA ASN A 93 0.21 -15.23 21.24
C ASN A 93 -0.86 -14.45 22.01
N ALA A 94 -1.00 -13.14 21.78
CA ALA A 94 -2.02 -12.34 22.42
C ALA A 94 -3.42 -12.92 22.16
N ALA A 95 -4.26 -13.00 23.18
CA ALA A 95 -5.59 -13.61 23.10
C ALA A 95 -6.46 -13.01 21.97
N ALA A 96 -6.34 -11.70 21.74
CA ALA A 96 -7.03 -11.02 20.63
C ALA A 96 -6.57 -11.51 19.25
N VAL A 97 -5.27 -11.81 19.08
CA VAL A 97 -4.71 -12.34 17.83
C VAL A 97 -5.17 -13.78 17.61
N VAL A 98 -5.10 -14.63 18.64
CA VAL A 98 -5.58 -16.02 18.56
C VAL A 98 -7.08 -16.04 18.20
N LYS A 99 -7.88 -15.18 18.83
CA LYS A 99 -9.31 -15.02 18.51
C LYS A 99 -9.51 -14.58 17.06
N ALA A 100 -8.77 -13.58 16.59
CA ALA A 100 -8.87 -13.08 15.22
C ALA A 100 -8.54 -14.16 14.18
N ARG A 101 -7.46 -14.94 14.39
CA ARG A 101 -7.10 -16.06 13.50
C ARG A 101 -8.25 -17.06 13.36
N ARG A 102 -8.84 -17.49 14.49
CA ARG A 102 -9.98 -18.40 14.49
C ARG A 102 -11.16 -17.82 13.72
N MET A 103 -11.51 -16.56 13.99
CA MET A 103 -12.63 -15.88 13.31
C MET A 103 -12.41 -15.80 11.79
N LEU A 104 -11.20 -15.50 11.34
CA LEU A 104 -10.87 -15.41 9.92
C LEU A 104 -10.92 -16.78 9.24
N SER A 105 -10.41 -17.83 9.88
CA SER A 105 -10.51 -19.20 9.37
C SER A 105 -11.97 -19.69 9.30
N GLU A 106 -12.78 -19.39 10.32
CA GLU A 106 -14.20 -19.72 10.35
C GLU A 106 -14.98 -18.95 9.27
N GLN A 107 -14.68 -17.67 9.07
CA GLN A 107 -15.29 -16.83 8.03
C GLN A 107 -15.01 -17.40 6.63
N HIS A 108 -13.76 -17.77 6.34
CA HIS A 108 -13.40 -18.38 5.06
C HIS A 108 -14.11 -19.72 4.84
N LYS A 109 -14.12 -20.58 5.87
CA LYS A 109 -14.81 -21.87 5.81
C LYS A 109 -16.32 -21.73 5.60
N ALA A 110 -16.93 -20.72 6.20
CA ALA A 110 -18.35 -20.43 6.02
C ALA A 110 -18.67 -19.92 4.61
N ALA A 111 -17.77 -19.12 4.02
CA ALA A 111 -17.92 -18.62 2.66
C ALA A 111 -17.65 -19.70 1.59
N MET A 112 -16.79 -20.67 1.88
CA MET A 112 -16.34 -21.71 0.96
C MET A 112 -16.54 -23.12 1.54
N PRO A 113 -17.74 -23.72 1.43
CA PRO A 113 -18.01 -25.03 1.99
C PRO A 113 -17.33 -26.20 1.26
N SER A 114 -16.66 -25.96 0.13
CA SER A 114 -15.95 -27.02 -0.60
C SER A 114 -14.70 -27.48 0.16
N THR A 115 -14.44 -28.78 0.14
CA THR A 115 -13.36 -29.42 0.90
C THR A 115 -11.96 -29.13 0.36
N GLU A 116 -11.83 -28.47 -0.79
CA GLU A 116 -10.56 -28.31 -1.52
C GLU A 116 -9.89 -26.96 -1.28
N SER A 117 -10.61 -25.93 -0.81
CA SER A 117 -10.03 -24.60 -0.58
C SER A 117 -9.34 -24.53 0.80
N ARG A 118 -8.01 -24.41 0.81
CA ARG A 118 -7.22 -24.28 2.03
C ARG A 118 -6.66 -22.86 2.17
N LEU A 119 -7.31 -22.05 3.00
CA LEU A 119 -6.72 -20.82 3.53
C LEU A 119 -5.73 -21.15 4.65
N THR A 120 -4.52 -20.61 4.61
CA THR A 120 -3.61 -20.58 5.77
C THR A 120 -3.65 -19.21 6.44
N VAL A 121 -3.77 -19.18 7.76
CA VAL A 121 -3.74 -17.93 8.54
C VAL A 121 -2.58 -17.98 9.54
N ASP A 122 -1.50 -17.33 9.15
CA ASP A 122 -0.24 -17.27 9.87
C ASP A 122 -0.06 -15.92 10.57
N THR A 123 0.89 -15.87 11.50
CA THR A 123 1.22 -14.66 12.27
C THR A 123 2.72 -14.46 12.28
N HIS A 124 3.15 -13.23 12.05
CA HIS A 124 4.54 -12.81 12.23
C HIS A 124 4.61 -11.64 13.20
N THR A 125 5.63 -11.67 14.05
CA THR A 125 5.86 -10.60 15.02
C THR A 125 6.40 -9.36 14.30
N MET A 126 5.67 -8.25 14.40
CA MET A 126 6.10 -6.95 13.92
C MET A 126 5.52 -5.86 14.83
N ASP A 127 6.40 -5.12 15.50
CA ASP A 127 6.06 -3.90 16.21
C ASP A 127 6.44 -2.67 15.38
N LEU A 128 5.42 -1.95 14.88
CA LEU A 128 5.62 -0.72 14.12
C LEU A 128 6.22 0.42 14.94
N ALA A 129 6.29 0.29 16.27
CA ALA A 129 7.00 1.23 17.14
C ALA A 129 8.50 0.89 17.28
N SER A 130 8.98 -0.18 16.62
CA SER A 130 10.38 -0.64 16.65
C SER A 130 10.87 -0.95 15.23
N LEU A 131 11.72 -0.08 14.67
CA LEU A 131 12.23 -0.26 13.30
C LEU A 131 13.04 -1.55 13.14
N SER A 132 13.74 -2.00 14.20
CA SER A 132 14.41 -3.31 14.20
C SER A 132 13.43 -4.48 14.09
N SER A 133 12.27 -4.37 14.73
CA SER A 133 11.21 -5.36 14.58
C SER A 133 10.63 -5.36 13.17
N VAL A 134 10.55 -4.20 12.52
CA VAL A 134 10.06 -4.06 11.14
C VAL A 134 11.02 -4.72 10.14
N ARG A 135 12.33 -4.43 10.23
CA ARG A 135 13.36 -5.05 9.37
C ARG A 135 13.35 -6.58 9.52
N LYS A 136 13.36 -7.08 10.76
CA LYS A 136 13.27 -8.53 11.04
C LYS A 136 12.00 -9.16 10.49
N ALA A 137 10.87 -8.46 10.54
CA ALA A 137 9.61 -8.95 9.97
C ALA A 137 9.68 -9.03 8.44
N ALA A 138 10.25 -8.01 7.78
CA ALA A 138 10.49 -8.03 6.33
C ALA A 138 11.40 -9.20 5.93
N ASP A 139 12.53 -9.38 6.62
CA ASP A 139 13.45 -10.50 6.39
C ASP A 139 12.77 -11.86 6.59
N ALA A 140 11.93 -11.99 7.62
CA ALA A 140 11.24 -13.23 7.93
C ALA A 140 10.21 -13.64 6.87
N ILE A 141 9.58 -12.68 6.18
CA ILE A 141 8.62 -12.98 5.12
C ILE A 141 9.21 -13.00 3.72
N ARG A 142 10.42 -12.45 3.52
CA ARG A 142 11.08 -12.44 2.22
C ARG A 142 11.14 -13.84 1.56
N PRO A 143 11.51 -14.94 2.26
CA PRO A 143 11.49 -16.28 1.67
C PRO A 143 10.09 -16.76 1.29
N GLN A 144 9.05 -16.32 2.01
CA GLN A 144 7.66 -16.66 1.69
C GLN A 144 7.17 -15.91 0.46
N LEU A 145 7.75 -14.74 0.18
CA LEU A 145 7.43 -13.91 -0.97
C LEU A 145 8.15 -14.36 -2.24
N GLN A 146 9.34 -14.97 -2.13
CA GLN A 146 10.08 -15.47 -3.28
C GLN A 146 9.24 -16.45 -4.10
N VAL A 147 9.19 -16.19 -5.41
CA VAL A 147 8.35 -16.89 -6.36
C VAL A 147 9.23 -17.62 -7.35
N SER A 148 8.86 -18.86 -7.68
CA SER A 148 9.48 -19.58 -8.79
C SER A 148 8.67 -19.34 -10.06
N ALA A 149 9.24 -19.65 -11.24
CA ALA A 149 8.49 -19.57 -12.50
C ALA A 149 7.16 -20.35 -12.47
N ALA A 150 7.07 -21.42 -11.67
CA ALA A 150 5.84 -22.21 -11.49
C ALA A 150 4.78 -21.53 -10.61
N THR A 151 5.17 -20.59 -9.74
CA THR A 151 4.27 -19.86 -8.83
C THR A 151 4.12 -18.37 -9.19
N ALA A 152 4.62 -18.01 -10.38
CA ALA A 152 4.58 -16.67 -10.97
C ALA A 152 3.17 -16.08 -11.03
N SER A 153 2.17 -16.88 -11.37
CA SER A 153 0.79 -16.41 -11.48
C SER A 153 0.17 -16.22 -10.09
N GLY A 154 -0.12 -14.97 -9.73
CA GLY A 154 -0.82 -14.65 -8.51
C GLY A 154 -0.74 -13.18 -8.14
N GLN A 155 -1.25 -12.87 -6.95
CA GLN A 155 -1.26 -11.52 -6.42
C GLN A 155 -0.82 -11.48 -4.96
N ASP A 156 0.06 -10.54 -4.63
CA ASP A 156 0.37 -10.16 -3.27
C ASP A 156 -0.43 -8.91 -2.89
N ILE A 157 -1.01 -8.92 -1.70
CA ILE A 157 -1.76 -7.79 -1.15
C ILE A 157 -1.14 -7.40 0.18
N PHE A 158 -0.53 -6.22 0.24
CA PHE A 158 -0.05 -5.61 1.48
C PHE A 158 -1.12 -4.67 2.03
N LEU A 159 -1.82 -5.07 3.10
CA LEU A 159 -2.80 -4.23 3.78
C LEU A 159 -2.15 -3.50 4.97
N LEU A 160 -1.76 -2.25 4.75
CA LEU A 160 -1.09 -1.39 5.73
C LEU A 160 -2.15 -0.54 6.48
N ASN A 161 -2.82 -1.19 7.43
CA ASN A 161 -3.97 -0.63 8.15
C ASN A 161 -3.64 -0.13 9.57
N ALA A 162 -2.62 -0.68 10.23
CA ALA A 162 -2.32 -0.31 11.61
C ALA A 162 -2.02 1.19 11.76
N ALA A 163 -2.54 1.80 12.83
CA ALA A 163 -2.26 3.19 13.14
C ALA A 163 -2.41 3.44 14.64
N VAL A 164 -1.77 4.51 15.11
CA VAL A 164 -1.92 5.05 16.45
C VAL A 164 -2.26 6.53 16.40
N ALA A 165 -2.89 7.02 17.46
CA ALA A 165 -3.10 8.43 17.72
C ALA A 165 -2.77 8.67 19.20
N LYS A 166 -1.71 9.44 19.48
CA LYS A 166 -1.23 9.65 20.86
C LYS A 166 -1.80 10.94 21.44
N THR A 167 -2.18 10.91 22.71
CA THR A 167 -2.69 12.07 23.45
C THR A 167 -1.58 13.02 23.93
N ALA A 168 -0.33 12.55 23.89
CA ALA A 168 0.86 13.35 24.16
C ALA A 168 1.99 12.94 23.21
N ARG A 169 2.94 13.84 23.00
CA ARG A 169 4.16 13.55 22.24
C ARG A 169 4.95 12.47 22.97
N ASN A 170 5.29 11.41 22.27
CA ASN A 170 6.19 10.36 22.75
C ASN A 170 7.21 10.07 21.66
N THR A 171 8.38 9.57 22.04
CA THR A 171 9.40 9.13 21.09
C THR A 171 9.69 7.64 21.26
N VAL A 172 10.18 7.03 20.18
CA VAL A 172 10.77 5.69 20.17
C VAL A 172 12.19 5.79 19.65
N VAL A 173 13.06 4.88 20.08
CA VAL A 173 14.46 4.83 19.66
C VAL A 173 14.59 3.76 18.57
N ASP A 174 15.20 4.09 17.42
CA ASP A 174 15.67 3.07 16.47
C ASP A 174 16.92 2.39 17.07
N ALA A 175 16.68 1.26 17.73
CA ALA A 175 17.72 0.52 18.42
C ALA A 175 18.87 0.08 17.50
N ASP A 176 18.58 -0.28 16.24
CA ASP A 176 19.62 -0.73 15.30
C ASP A 176 20.54 0.44 14.91
N ARG A 177 19.98 1.65 14.76
CA ARG A 177 20.79 2.85 14.48
C ARG A 177 21.56 3.28 15.71
N ALA A 178 20.92 3.26 16.88
CA ALA A 178 21.57 3.61 18.14
C ALA A 178 22.74 2.67 18.49
N SER A 179 22.67 1.39 18.11
CA SER A 179 23.77 0.43 18.28
C SER A 179 24.82 0.48 17.16
N GLY A 180 24.59 1.25 16.08
CA GLY A 180 25.42 1.26 14.89
C GLY A 180 25.30 0.00 14.01
N SER A 181 24.27 -0.82 14.23
CA SER A 181 23.99 -2.01 13.41
C SER A 181 23.45 -1.65 12.02
N VAL A 182 22.78 -0.50 11.89
CA VAL A 182 22.46 0.14 10.61
C VAL A 182 22.95 1.59 10.64
N GLY A 183 23.37 2.11 9.48
CA GLY A 183 23.91 3.46 9.38
C GLY A 183 23.19 4.28 8.32
N TYR A 184 22.32 5.19 8.74
CA TYR A 184 21.74 6.24 7.88
C TYR A 184 21.90 7.62 8.54
N PRO A 185 22.00 8.70 7.75
CA PRO A 185 22.11 10.06 8.28
C PRO A 185 20.89 10.41 9.14
N SER A 186 21.06 11.32 10.11
CA SER A 186 19.90 11.96 10.73
C SER A 186 19.11 12.71 9.65
N ASP A 187 17.80 12.67 9.75
CA ASP A 187 16.90 13.34 8.81
C ASP A 187 15.91 14.21 9.58
N HIS A 188 14.84 14.60 8.91
CA HIS A 188 13.83 15.45 9.51
C HIS A 188 12.97 14.74 10.58
N LEU A 189 12.85 13.41 10.50
CA LEU A 189 12.05 12.55 11.37
C LEU A 189 12.88 11.86 12.47
N VAL A 190 14.16 11.60 12.23
CA VAL A 190 15.07 10.86 13.11
C VAL A 190 16.16 11.76 13.66
N SER A 191 16.20 11.91 14.98
CA SER A 191 17.21 12.74 15.66
C SER A 191 18.61 12.14 15.64
N THR A 192 19.60 12.91 16.05
CA THR A 192 20.98 12.43 16.30
C THR A 192 21.00 11.25 17.28
N ASP A 193 20.12 11.27 18.28
CA ASP A 193 19.98 10.22 19.30
C ASP A 193 19.10 9.06 18.85
N SER A 194 18.84 8.94 17.54
CA SER A 194 18.01 7.90 16.93
C SER A 194 16.57 7.88 17.43
N CYS A 195 16.06 9.02 17.91
CA CYS A 195 14.69 9.14 18.37
C CYS A 195 13.76 9.59 17.25
N ILE A 196 12.56 9.02 17.23
CA ILE A 196 11.49 9.31 16.26
C ILE A 196 10.20 9.53 17.04
N GLU A 197 9.37 10.52 16.68
CA GLU A 197 8.05 10.66 17.30
C GLU A 197 7.20 9.41 17.02
N THR A 198 6.55 8.86 18.05
CA THR A 198 5.90 7.54 17.98
C THR A 198 4.78 7.46 16.94
N THR A 199 3.97 8.51 16.79
CA THR A 199 2.87 8.55 15.82
C THR A 199 3.39 8.58 14.38
N ALA A 200 4.41 9.40 14.10
CA ALA A 200 5.12 9.41 12.83
C ALA A 200 5.83 8.08 12.55
N CYS A 201 6.47 7.49 13.57
CA CYS A 201 7.13 6.19 13.44
C CYS A 201 6.12 5.11 12.99
N VAL A 202 5.01 4.95 13.72
CA VAL A 202 4.04 3.88 13.46
C VAL A 202 3.21 4.13 12.19
N ASN A 203 2.71 5.34 11.98
CA ASN A 203 1.75 5.60 10.88
C ASN A 203 2.45 5.81 9.53
N HIS A 204 3.72 6.22 9.53
CA HIS A 204 4.49 6.60 8.36
C HIS A 204 5.78 5.78 8.21
N VAL A 205 6.78 6.00 9.06
CA VAL A 205 8.14 5.45 8.87
C VAL A 205 8.13 3.93 8.79
N ALA A 206 7.51 3.24 9.74
CA ALA A 206 7.54 1.79 9.84
C ALA A 206 6.87 1.09 8.65
N HIS A 207 5.78 1.65 8.13
CA HIS A 207 5.12 1.11 6.94
C HIS A 207 5.96 1.31 5.66
N LEU A 208 6.57 2.49 5.51
CA LEU A 208 7.46 2.75 4.37
C LEU A 208 8.69 1.84 4.43
N LEU A 209 9.35 1.75 5.58
CA LEU A 209 10.49 0.87 5.80
C LEU A 209 10.14 -0.57 5.48
N PHE A 210 8.99 -1.06 5.94
CA PHE A 210 8.54 -2.42 5.68
C PHE A 210 8.43 -2.72 4.18
N ILE A 211 7.84 -1.81 3.40
CA ILE A 211 7.72 -2.00 1.94
C ILE A 211 9.06 -1.80 1.24
N SER A 212 9.85 -0.79 1.62
CA SER A 212 11.17 -0.56 1.03
C SER A 212 12.10 -1.76 1.21
N SER A 213 12.09 -2.42 2.39
CA SER A 213 12.84 -3.67 2.65
C SER A 213 12.41 -4.87 1.80
N LEU A 214 11.24 -4.77 1.15
CA LEU A 214 10.69 -5.81 0.28
C LEU A 214 10.69 -5.38 -1.20
N ALA A 215 11.02 -4.12 -1.51
CA ALA A 215 10.99 -3.58 -2.86
C ALA A 215 11.85 -4.39 -3.86
N PRO A 216 13.07 -4.88 -3.51
CA PRO A 216 13.82 -5.77 -4.40
C PRO A 216 13.06 -7.05 -4.75
N THR A 217 12.48 -7.72 -3.75
CA THR A 217 11.69 -8.95 -3.93
C THR A 217 10.39 -8.70 -4.68
N ILE A 218 9.71 -7.58 -4.42
CA ILE A 218 8.51 -7.17 -5.15
C ILE A 218 8.84 -6.96 -6.63
N SER A 219 9.96 -6.29 -6.93
CA SER A 219 10.37 -5.99 -8.31
C SER A 219 10.80 -7.25 -9.07
N GLU A 220 11.52 -8.16 -8.41
CA GLU A 220 11.87 -9.46 -8.96
C GLU A 220 10.63 -10.31 -9.25
N ASN A 221 9.70 -10.39 -8.30
CA ASN A 221 8.43 -11.09 -8.49
C ASN A 221 7.59 -10.48 -9.61
N ALA A 222 7.59 -9.15 -9.73
CA ALA A 222 6.92 -8.42 -10.79
C ALA A 222 7.48 -8.77 -12.17
N LYS A 223 8.82 -8.86 -12.30
CA LYS A 223 9.48 -9.35 -13.52
C LYS A 223 9.03 -10.76 -13.90
N LEU A 224 8.79 -11.62 -12.90
CA LEU A 224 8.25 -12.97 -13.10
C LEU A 224 6.75 -13.01 -13.40
N GLY A 225 6.06 -11.86 -13.42
CA GLY A 225 4.63 -11.75 -13.75
C GLY A 225 3.68 -11.80 -12.55
N ARG A 226 4.21 -11.79 -11.32
CA ARG A 226 3.39 -11.73 -10.11
C ARG A 226 2.96 -10.29 -9.84
N LYS A 227 1.67 -10.08 -9.59
CA LYS A 227 1.14 -8.75 -9.27
C LYS A 227 1.29 -8.44 -7.78
N THR A 228 1.53 -7.17 -7.44
CA THR A 228 1.55 -6.69 -6.07
C THR A 228 0.61 -5.51 -5.91
N ARG A 229 -0.21 -5.51 -4.87
CA ARG A 229 -1.04 -4.38 -4.47
C ARG A 229 -0.72 -3.95 -3.05
N ILE A 230 -0.41 -2.67 -2.88
CA ILE A 230 -0.10 -2.07 -1.58
C ILE A 230 -1.25 -1.13 -1.22
N VAL A 231 -1.96 -1.46 -0.14
CA VAL A 231 -3.15 -0.72 0.32
C VAL A 231 -2.86 -0.01 1.64
N PHE A 232 -2.85 1.31 1.62
CA PHE A 232 -2.72 2.14 2.81
C PHE A 232 -4.08 2.58 3.34
N THR A 233 -4.32 2.40 4.64
CA THR A 233 -5.52 2.98 5.28
C THR A 233 -5.27 4.44 5.66
N GLY A 234 -5.76 5.35 4.81
CA GLY A 234 -5.69 6.80 4.98
C GLY A 234 -6.84 7.38 5.79
N SER A 235 -6.95 8.71 5.79
CA SER A 235 -8.09 9.44 6.38
C SER A 235 -8.30 10.76 5.65
N ALA A 236 -9.55 11.19 5.46
CA ALA A 236 -9.87 12.52 4.93
C ALA A 236 -9.29 13.66 5.77
N LEU A 237 -8.92 13.39 7.03
CA LEU A 237 -8.24 14.35 7.91
C LEU A 237 -6.90 14.85 7.37
N HIS A 238 -6.24 14.14 6.44
CA HIS A 238 -5.03 14.65 5.82
C HIS A 238 -5.25 16.04 5.16
N ARG A 239 -6.45 16.29 4.61
CA ARG A 239 -6.82 17.59 4.02
C ARG A 239 -7.17 18.68 5.05
N SER A 240 -7.25 18.32 6.34
CA SER A 240 -7.66 19.26 7.39
C SER A 240 -6.52 20.11 7.94
N ILE A 241 -5.26 19.80 7.59
CA ILE A 241 -4.14 20.64 7.99
C ILE A 241 -4.15 21.94 7.17
N LYS A 242 -4.10 23.09 7.85
CA LYS A 242 -4.09 24.40 7.17
C LYS A 242 -2.69 24.83 6.77
N ASP A 243 -1.73 24.52 7.62
CA ASP A 243 -0.32 24.88 7.47
C ASP A 243 0.53 23.61 7.53
N VAL A 244 1.45 23.46 6.59
CA VAL A 244 2.37 22.30 6.52
C VAL A 244 3.46 22.40 7.58
N ALA A 245 3.78 23.60 8.09
CA ALA A 245 4.73 23.79 9.18
C ALA A 245 4.28 23.11 10.50
N VAL A 246 3.02 22.68 10.61
CA VAL A 246 2.59 21.84 11.74
C VAL A 246 3.30 20.49 11.78
N LEU A 247 3.78 20.00 10.63
CA LEU A 247 4.58 18.76 10.58
C LEU A 247 5.90 18.95 11.34
N ASP A 248 6.60 20.07 11.11
CA ASP A 248 7.82 20.41 11.85
C ASP A 248 7.57 20.39 13.35
N ARG A 249 6.51 21.09 13.76
CA ARG A 249 6.11 21.23 15.16
C ARG A 249 5.84 19.89 15.85
N PHE A 250 5.20 18.96 15.16
CA PHE A 250 4.77 17.69 15.74
C PHE A 250 5.79 16.56 15.59
N PHE A 251 6.45 16.49 14.43
CA PHE A 251 7.22 15.31 14.04
C PHE A 251 8.69 15.59 13.75
N SER A 252 9.11 16.86 13.64
CA SER A 252 10.53 17.12 13.43
C SER A 252 11.34 16.66 14.64
N ALA A 253 12.43 15.97 14.35
CA ALA A 253 13.46 15.62 15.31
C ALA A 253 14.05 16.87 16.00
N ALA A 254 14.03 18.05 15.37
CA ALA A 254 14.55 19.27 15.97
C ALA A 254 13.62 19.90 17.03
N SER A 255 12.36 19.46 17.10
CA SER A 255 11.30 20.17 17.84
C SER A 255 11.23 19.83 19.35
N HIS A 256 12.31 19.39 19.99
CA HIS A 256 12.29 18.79 21.34
C HIS A 256 11.64 19.66 22.45
N ASP A 257 11.68 20.99 22.33
CA ASP A 257 11.28 21.90 23.42
C ASP A 257 10.12 22.85 23.10
N SER A 258 9.42 22.69 21.98
CA SER A 258 8.32 23.59 21.66
C SER A 258 7.07 23.24 22.49
N PRO A 259 6.52 24.14 23.34
CA PRO A 259 5.32 23.92 24.16
C PRO A 259 4.03 23.96 23.31
N SER A 260 4.11 23.48 22.08
CA SER A 260 3.02 23.57 21.13
C SER A 260 1.83 22.74 21.63
N PRO A 261 0.61 23.29 21.55
CA PRO A 261 -0.58 22.57 21.99
C PRO A 261 -0.72 21.26 21.21
N TRP A 262 -0.67 20.15 21.93
CA TRP A 262 -0.81 18.81 21.37
C TRP A 262 -2.27 18.38 21.44
N THR A 263 -2.97 18.45 20.31
CA THR A 263 -4.35 17.94 20.23
C THR A 263 -4.37 16.64 19.44
N LEU A 264 -5.09 15.63 19.94
CA LEU A 264 -5.20 14.31 19.32
C LEU A 264 -5.64 14.38 17.85
N ARG A 265 -6.58 15.30 17.54
CA ARG A 265 -7.12 15.46 16.19
C ARG A 265 -6.11 16.08 15.23
N GLU A 266 -5.43 17.16 15.64
CA GLU A 266 -4.48 17.84 14.76
C GLU A 266 -3.23 16.99 14.52
N THR A 267 -2.72 16.32 15.55
CA THR A 267 -1.53 15.46 15.41
C THR A 267 -1.86 14.23 14.57
N TYR A 268 -3.05 13.64 14.74
CA TYR A 268 -3.49 12.55 13.87
C TYR A 268 -3.69 13.00 12.42
N ALA A 269 -4.33 14.16 12.19
CA ALA A 269 -4.48 14.75 10.86
C ALA A 269 -3.12 15.00 10.19
N ALA A 270 -2.17 15.57 10.93
CA ALA A 270 -0.80 15.78 10.49
C ALA A 270 -0.11 14.46 10.14
N SER A 271 -0.27 13.41 10.95
CA SER A 271 0.32 12.08 10.65
C SER A 271 -0.27 11.47 9.37
N LYS A 272 -1.54 11.75 9.07
CA LYS A 272 -2.20 11.28 7.84
C LYS A 272 -1.79 12.08 6.62
N PHE A 273 -1.51 13.38 6.76
CA PHE A 273 -0.87 14.15 5.70
C PHE A 273 0.57 13.67 5.43
N LEU A 274 1.35 13.45 6.49
CA LEU A 274 2.69 12.88 6.40
C LEU A 274 2.68 11.52 5.66
N GLN A 275 1.72 10.65 6.00
CA GLN A 275 1.52 9.38 5.28
C GLN A 275 1.29 9.59 3.77
N MET A 276 0.53 10.61 3.36
CA MET A 276 0.29 10.86 1.92
C MET A 276 1.55 11.33 1.19
N LEU A 277 2.42 12.13 1.84
CA LEU A 277 3.75 12.46 1.31
C LEU A 277 4.57 11.19 1.10
N GLY A 278 4.60 10.32 2.13
CA GLY A 278 5.30 9.05 2.09
C GLY A 278 4.83 8.12 0.97
N VAL A 279 3.51 7.98 0.80
CA VAL A 279 2.91 7.14 -0.24
C VAL A 279 3.29 7.62 -1.64
N ARG A 280 3.29 8.94 -1.89
CA ARG A 280 3.70 9.50 -3.19
C ARG A 280 5.20 9.30 -3.45
N ALA A 281 6.04 9.45 -2.43
CA ALA A 281 7.48 9.20 -2.52
C ALA A 281 7.80 7.71 -2.78
N LEU A 282 7.13 6.82 -2.05
CA LEU A 282 7.24 5.37 -2.21
C LEU A 282 6.84 4.94 -3.61
N ARG A 283 5.73 5.45 -4.14
CA ARG A 283 5.26 5.13 -5.50
C ARG A 283 6.34 5.46 -6.54
N ARG A 284 6.99 6.63 -6.46
CA ARG A 284 8.09 6.98 -7.38
C ARG A 284 9.25 6.00 -7.29
N ARG A 285 9.69 5.70 -6.07
CA ARG A 285 10.81 4.76 -5.83
C ARG A 285 10.49 3.35 -6.30
N LEU A 286 9.25 2.89 -6.14
CA LEU A 286 8.79 1.61 -6.69
C LEU A 286 8.78 1.65 -8.22
N GLN A 287 8.36 2.75 -8.83
CA GLN A 287 8.44 2.93 -10.27
C GLN A 287 9.90 2.83 -10.76
N ASP A 288 10.84 3.54 -10.13
CA ASP A 288 12.26 3.49 -10.46
C ASP A 288 12.82 2.05 -10.31
N ALA A 289 12.44 1.35 -9.23
CA ALA A 289 12.87 -0.03 -8.98
C ALA A 289 12.32 -1.03 -10.03
N LEU A 290 11.07 -0.85 -10.46
CA LEU A 290 10.45 -1.69 -11.49
C LEU A 290 11.05 -1.46 -12.86
N GLU A 291 11.31 -0.19 -13.21
CA GLU A 291 11.99 0.17 -14.45
C GLU A 291 13.41 -0.42 -14.48
N ALA A 292 14.17 -0.30 -13.39
CA ALA A 292 15.50 -0.91 -13.26
C ALA A 292 15.48 -2.44 -13.34
N ALA A 293 14.41 -3.08 -12.85
CA ALA A 293 14.23 -4.53 -12.93
C ALA A 293 13.69 -5.02 -14.29
N GLU A 294 13.30 -4.11 -15.19
CA GLU A 294 12.57 -4.38 -16.43
C GLU A 294 11.24 -5.12 -16.18
N ALA A 295 10.59 -4.80 -15.06
CA ALA A 295 9.30 -5.37 -14.73
C ALA A 295 8.19 -4.77 -15.61
N PRO A 296 7.15 -5.54 -15.97
CA PRO A 296 6.01 -5.01 -16.70
C PRO A 296 5.34 -3.84 -15.97
N ALA A 297 4.90 -2.84 -16.73
CA ALA A 297 4.06 -1.77 -16.19
C ALA A 297 2.79 -2.34 -15.55
N ALA A 298 2.26 -1.66 -14.52
CA ALA A 298 1.09 -2.09 -13.76
C ALA A 298 1.23 -3.45 -13.04
N SER A 299 2.46 -3.93 -12.86
CA SER A 299 2.75 -5.09 -12.01
C SER A 299 2.64 -4.78 -10.51
N VAL A 300 2.82 -3.51 -10.12
CA VAL A 300 2.63 -3.02 -8.76
C VAL A 300 1.63 -1.88 -8.75
N GLU A 301 0.69 -1.92 -7.80
CA GLU A 301 -0.33 -0.91 -7.61
C GLU A 301 -0.29 -0.36 -6.19
N VAL A 302 -0.53 0.95 -6.03
CA VAL A 302 -0.58 1.61 -4.72
C VAL A 302 -1.94 2.28 -4.50
N VAL A 303 -2.72 1.75 -3.57
CA VAL A 303 -4.07 2.24 -3.26
C VAL A 303 -4.09 2.86 -1.87
N VAL A 304 -4.65 4.05 -1.75
CA VAL A 304 -5.01 4.65 -0.47
C VAL A 304 -6.51 4.51 -0.29
N VAL A 305 -6.98 4.02 0.85
CA VAL A 305 -8.40 3.93 1.18
C VAL A 305 -8.75 4.80 2.38
N GLN A 306 -9.82 5.58 2.25
CA GLN A 306 -10.38 6.42 3.32
C GLN A 306 -11.76 5.88 3.69
N PRO A 307 -11.86 5.03 4.72
CA PRO A 307 -13.11 4.35 5.08
C PRO A 307 -14.20 5.27 5.67
N GLY A 308 -13.93 6.57 5.77
CA GLY A 308 -14.82 7.54 6.41
C GLY A 308 -14.58 7.66 7.93
N PHE A 309 -15.54 8.24 8.64
CA PHE A 309 -15.45 8.45 10.08
C PHE A 309 -16.06 7.26 10.83
N VAL A 310 -15.22 6.44 11.47
CA VAL A 310 -15.65 5.22 12.17
C VAL A 310 -15.44 5.40 13.68
N PRO A 311 -16.46 5.87 14.42
CA PRO A 311 -16.31 6.26 15.82
C PRO A 311 -16.12 5.06 16.77
N GLN A 312 -16.46 3.85 16.32
CA GLN A 312 -16.30 2.60 17.06
C GLN A 312 -14.86 2.06 17.05
N THR A 313 -13.93 2.75 16.38
CA THR A 313 -12.53 2.30 16.33
C THR A 313 -11.80 2.53 17.66
N GLY A 314 -10.84 1.65 17.95
CA GLY A 314 -9.96 1.77 19.11
C GLY A 314 -8.98 2.96 19.05
N LEU A 315 -9.06 3.83 18.03
CA LEU A 315 -8.20 5.01 17.88
C LEU A 315 -8.41 6.01 19.04
N CYS A 316 -9.59 6.04 19.65
CA CYS A 316 -9.90 6.86 20.81
C CYS A 316 -9.69 6.14 22.16
N ARG A 317 -8.98 5.00 22.20
CA ARG A 317 -8.79 4.24 23.46
C ARG A 317 -8.06 5.03 24.54
N ASP A 318 -7.20 5.96 24.13
CA ASP A 318 -6.43 6.83 25.03
C ASP A 318 -7.19 8.12 25.40
N SER A 319 -8.42 8.31 24.89
CA SER A 319 -9.28 9.43 25.26
C SER A 319 -9.98 9.19 26.60
N GLY A 320 -10.36 10.27 27.29
CA GLY A 320 -11.12 10.19 28.53
C GLY A 320 -12.41 9.37 28.39
N LEU A 321 -12.86 8.74 29.48
CA LEU A 321 -14.01 7.84 29.52
C LEU A 321 -15.28 8.44 28.88
N LEU A 322 -15.54 9.74 29.11
CA LEU A 322 -16.68 10.44 28.54
C LEU A 322 -16.62 10.52 27.02
N THR A 323 -15.47 10.88 26.46
CA THR A 323 -15.23 10.89 25.00
C THR A 323 -15.38 9.49 24.43
N ARG A 324 -14.89 8.46 25.13
CA ARG A 324 -15.05 7.06 24.71
C ARG A 324 -16.52 6.64 24.67
N LEU A 325 -17.31 6.99 25.68
CA LEU A 325 -18.74 6.71 25.72
C LEU A 325 -19.49 7.43 24.58
N ALA A 326 -19.22 8.72 24.36
CA ALA A 326 -19.83 9.48 23.27
C ALA A 326 -19.47 8.88 21.89
N MET A 327 -18.20 8.52 21.68
CA MET A 327 -17.73 7.86 20.47
C MET A 327 -18.35 6.46 20.27
N SER A 328 -18.50 5.66 21.32
CA SER A 328 -19.02 4.30 21.19
C SER A 328 -20.55 4.22 21.08
N TYR A 329 -21.29 5.16 21.66
CA TYR A 329 -22.75 5.03 21.79
C TYR A 329 -23.58 6.13 21.12
N VAL A 330 -23.05 7.34 20.95
CA VAL A 330 -23.81 8.48 20.41
C VAL A 330 -23.43 8.74 18.95
N LEU A 331 -22.14 8.89 18.68
CA LEU A 331 -21.62 9.22 17.34
C LEU A 331 -21.89 8.17 16.24
N PRO A 332 -22.02 6.85 16.49
CA PRO A 332 -22.33 5.88 15.44
C PRO A 332 -23.69 6.13 14.78
N TRP A 333 -24.60 6.84 15.45
CA TRP A 333 -25.92 7.20 14.94
C TRP A 333 -25.90 8.46 14.06
N ALA A 334 -24.77 9.16 14.01
CA ALA A 334 -24.65 10.34 13.18
C ALA A 334 -24.65 9.95 11.69
N PRO A 335 -25.34 10.70 10.81
CA PRO A 335 -25.48 10.35 9.40
C PRO A 335 -24.15 10.36 8.61
N PHE A 336 -23.11 11.00 9.17
CA PHE A 336 -21.76 11.02 8.61
C PHE A 336 -20.86 9.89 9.11
N ALA A 337 -21.31 9.10 10.08
CA ALA A 337 -20.55 7.96 10.59
C ALA A 337 -20.65 6.78 9.62
N THR A 338 -19.52 6.15 9.37
CA THR A 338 -19.44 4.86 8.68
C THR A 338 -19.48 3.75 9.74
N SER A 339 -20.29 2.73 9.50
CA SER A 339 -20.30 1.53 10.35
C SER A 339 -18.96 0.79 10.24
N LEU A 340 -18.62 -0.02 11.25
CA LEU A 340 -17.40 -0.82 11.20
C LEU A 340 -17.39 -1.80 10.01
N ASP A 341 -18.54 -2.41 9.71
CA ASP A 341 -18.70 -3.36 8.61
C ASP A 341 -18.56 -2.68 7.25
N ASP A 342 -19.19 -1.51 7.05
CA ASP A 342 -19.04 -0.74 5.81
C ASP A 342 -17.60 -0.30 5.60
N ALA A 343 -16.94 0.14 6.67
CA ALA A 343 -15.54 0.52 6.62
C ALA A 343 -14.63 -0.66 6.27
N GLY A 344 -14.88 -1.85 6.85
CA GLY A 344 -14.22 -3.09 6.48
C GLY A 344 -14.42 -3.42 4.99
N ARG A 345 -15.66 -3.30 4.50
CA ARG A 345 -16.00 -3.50 3.08
C ARG A 345 -15.24 -2.56 2.16
N TYR A 346 -15.19 -1.26 2.46
CA TYR A 346 -14.46 -0.30 1.65
C TYR A 346 -12.96 -0.59 1.56
N ILE A 347 -12.36 -1.08 2.66
CA ILE A 347 -10.95 -1.49 2.66
C ILE A 347 -10.77 -2.79 1.83
N ALA A 348 -11.66 -3.77 1.98
CA ALA A 348 -11.63 -5.00 1.19
C ALA A 348 -11.80 -4.73 -0.32
N ASP A 349 -12.70 -3.82 -0.69
CA ASP A 349 -12.89 -3.37 -2.07
C ASP A 349 -11.61 -2.74 -2.62
N ALA A 350 -10.90 -1.93 -1.83
CA ALA A 350 -9.61 -1.35 -2.23
C ALA A 350 -8.53 -2.42 -2.48
N CYS A 351 -8.58 -3.56 -1.77
CA CYS A 351 -7.68 -4.70 -2.01
C CYS A 351 -7.96 -5.44 -3.32
N THR A 352 -9.13 -5.29 -3.94
CA THR A 352 -9.56 -6.12 -5.10
C THR A 352 -10.07 -5.32 -6.30
N ILE A 353 -10.28 -4.01 -6.16
CA ILE A 353 -10.76 -3.13 -7.24
C ILE A 353 -9.87 -3.20 -8.49
N ASP A 354 -10.46 -3.28 -9.67
CA ASP A 354 -9.69 -3.17 -10.91
C ASP A 354 -9.39 -1.68 -11.23
N LEU A 355 -8.11 -1.32 -11.23
CA LEU A 355 -7.68 0.05 -11.54
C LEU A 355 -7.68 0.33 -13.06
N SER A 356 -7.68 -0.70 -13.91
CA SER A 356 -7.63 -0.53 -15.37
C SER A 356 -8.96 -0.06 -15.97
N THR A 357 -10.07 -0.48 -15.37
CA THR A 357 -11.44 -0.14 -15.81
C THR A 357 -11.96 1.15 -15.18
N SER A 358 -11.16 1.79 -14.34
CA SER A 358 -11.57 3.01 -13.66
C SER A 358 -11.72 4.14 -14.68
N GLU A 359 -12.93 4.70 -14.78
CA GLU A 359 -13.21 5.99 -15.41
C GLU A 359 -12.49 7.08 -14.61
N VAL A 360 -11.16 7.10 -14.69
CA VAL A 360 -10.36 8.23 -14.22
C VAL A 360 -10.82 9.39 -15.08
N GLN A 361 -11.48 10.35 -14.43
CA GLN A 361 -11.81 11.63 -15.07
C GLN A 361 -10.54 12.17 -15.70
N GLU A 362 -10.62 12.51 -16.99
CA GLU A 362 -9.51 13.04 -17.78
C GLU A 362 -8.84 14.16 -16.99
N GLU A 363 -7.64 13.87 -16.49
CA GLU A 363 -6.75 14.80 -15.79
C GLU A 363 -7.25 15.41 -14.46
N GLU A 364 -7.37 14.59 -13.40
CA GLU A 364 -7.13 15.16 -12.06
C GLU A 364 -5.64 15.54 -11.95
N GLN A 365 -5.40 16.86 -11.88
CA GLN A 365 -4.09 17.55 -11.92
C GLN A 365 -3.04 17.10 -10.89
N ASP A 366 -3.38 16.19 -9.97
CA ASP A 366 -2.51 15.84 -8.85
C ASP A 366 -1.44 14.79 -9.19
N GLY A 367 -1.50 14.21 -10.40
CA GLY A 367 -0.56 13.22 -10.93
C GLY A 367 -0.56 11.87 -10.19
N PHE A 368 -1.44 11.67 -9.18
CA PHE A 368 -1.51 10.43 -8.42
C PHE A 368 -2.23 9.33 -9.20
N HIS A 369 -3.29 9.70 -9.91
CA HIS A 369 -4.15 8.78 -10.68
C HIS A 369 -3.71 8.56 -12.14
N SER A 370 -2.45 8.85 -12.48
CA SER A 370 -1.98 8.78 -13.86
C SER A 370 -2.05 7.35 -14.43
N LYS A 371 -2.78 7.18 -15.54
CA LYS A 371 -2.88 5.91 -16.28
C LYS A 371 -1.56 5.52 -16.94
N ASP A 372 -0.72 6.50 -17.22
CA ASP A 372 0.57 6.30 -17.89
C ASP A 372 1.69 5.94 -16.90
N SER A 373 1.39 5.91 -15.60
CA SER A 373 2.37 5.50 -14.59
C SER A 373 2.56 4.00 -14.60
N SER A 374 3.83 3.56 -14.56
CA SER A 374 4.18 2.15 -14.39
C SER A 374 3.71 1.57 -13.05
N VAL A 375 3.41 2.42 -12.07
CA VAL A 375 2.79 2.08 -10.78
C VAL A 375 1.43 2.77 -10.66
N PRO A 376 0.34 2.16 -11.18
CA PRO A 376 -1.00 2.67 -11.05
C PRO A 376 -1.34 2.92 -9.59
N SER A 377 -1.89 4.11 -9.32
CA SER A 377 -2.21 4.51 -7.96
C SER A 377 -3.56 5.17 -7.88
N ALA A 378 -4.23 5.00 -6.74
CA ALA A 378 -5.57 5.56 -6.56
C ALA A 378 -5.87 5.87 -5.10
N LEU A 379 -6.52 7.00 -4.85
CA LEU A 379 -7.25 7.23 -3.62
C LEU A 379 -8.72 6.81 -3.78
N ARG A 380 -9.20 5.98 -2.85
CA ARG A 380 -10.61 5.59 -2.69
C ARG A 380 -11.18 6.27 -1.45
N GLU A 381 -12.16 7.14 -1.63
CA GLU A 381 -12.85 7.83 -0.52
C GLU A 381 -14.33 7.46 -0.47
N VAL A 382 -14.91 7.57 0.72
CA VAL A 382 -16.34 7.38 0.94
C VAL A 382 -17.03 8.74 0.89
N HIS A 383 -17.97 8.87 -0.04
CA HIS A 383 -18.86 10.02 -0.13
C HIS A 383 -20.31 9.53 -0.21
N ALA A 384 -21.17 10.02 0.68
CA ALA A 384 -22.57 9.60 0.75
C ALA A 384 -22.77 8.06 0.76
N LYS A 385 -21.97 7.35 1.56
CA LYS A 385 -21.96 5.87 1.69
C LYS A 385 -21.57 5.10 0.41
N LYS A 386 -21.06 5.78 -0.61
CA LYS A 386 -20.50 5.17 -1.82
C LYS A 386 -19.00 5.42 -1.87
N GLN A 387 -18.24 4.41 -2.27
CA GLN A 387 -16.82 4.56 -2.49
C GLN A 387 -16.58 5.07 -3.91
N ARG A 388 -15.80 6.14 -4.04
CA ARG A 388 -15.41 6.75 -5.32
C ARG A 388 -13.92 7.00 -5.35
N PHE A 389 -13.40 7.28 -6.54
CA PHE A 389 -12.09 7.91 -6.68
C PHE A 389 -12.17 9.34 -6.13
N GLY A 390 -11.15 9.76 -5.40
CA GLY A 390 -11.02 11.13 -4.93
C GLY A 390 -9.58 11.58 -5.00
N THR A 391 -9.33 12.83 -4.63
CA THR A 391 -7.99 13.44 -4.72
C THR A 391 -7.24 13.44 -3.41
N LEU A 392 -5.93 13.28 -3.49
CA LEU A 392 -5.04 13.60 -2.39
C LEU A 392 -4.97 15.13 -2.22
N ASP A 393 -4.58 15.57 -1.03
CA ASP A 393 -4.25 16.98 -0.83
C ASP A 393 -3.16 17.42 -1.82
N SER A 394 -3.41 18.46 -2.61
CA SER A 394 -2.53 18.87 -3.71
C SER A 394 -1.12 19.26 -3.23
N ARG A 395 -0.97 19.74 -1.99
CA ARG A 395 0.35 20.04 -1.41
C ARG A 395 1.22 18.79 -1.27
N THR A 396 0.61 17.61 -1.20
CA THR A 396 1.37 16.36 -1.16
C THR A 396 2.05 16.03 -2.48
N ALA A 397 1.68 16.69 -3.59
CA ALA A 397 2.33 16.54 -4.88
C ALA A 397 3.71 17.22 -4.95
N ASP A 398 4.04 18.12 -4.03
CA ASP A 398 5.36 18.76 -3.95
C ASP A 398 6.45 17.71 -3.68
N THR A 399 7.33 17.50 -4.65
CA THR A 399 8.40 16.48 -4.55
C THR A 399 9.46 16.87 -3.53
N GLN A 400 9.78 18.17 -3.37
CA GLN A 400 10.75 18.60 -2.36
C GLN A 400 10.22 18.36 -0.95
N LEU A 401 8.93 18.63 -0.74
CA LEU A 401 8.28 18.33 0.54
C LEU A 401 8.26 16.82 0.80
N GLN A 402 8.03 16.00 -0.22
CA GLN A 402 8.09 14.55 -0.10
C GLN A 402 9.49 14.05 0.26
N GLU A 403 10.53 14.54 -0.41
CA GLU A 403 11.92 14.17 -0.10
C GLU A 403 12.34 14.63 1.31
N ARG A 404 11.91 15.82 1.74
CA ARG A 404 12.16 16.32 3.10
C ARG A 404 11.58 15.40 4.19
N TRP A 405 10.43 14.80 3.92
CA TRP A 405 9.70 13.94 4.87
C TRP A 405 9.85 12.44 4.56
N TRP A 406 10.74 12.08 3.62
CA TRP A 406 11.12 10.70 3.37
C TRP A 406 12.06 10.23 4.49
N PRO A 407 11.81 9.07 5.11
CA PRO A 407 12.69 8.56 6.15
C PRO A 407 13.95 7.96 5.51
N ALA A 408 15.12 8.48 5.84
CA ALA A 408 16.41 7.99 5.35
C ALA A 408 16.64 6.50 5.70
N ALA A 409 16.01 6.02 6.78
CA ALA A 409 15.98 4.60 7.13
C ALA A 409 15.46 3.69 5.99
N CYS A 410 14.65 4.22 5.07
CA CYS A 410 14.09 3.48 3.94
C CYS A 410 15.03 3.36 2.75
N ASP A 411 16.14 4.10 2.74
CA ASP A 411 17.16 4.02 1.68
C ASP A 411 18.28 3.01 2.03
N GLU A 412 18.40 2.62 3.31
CA GLU A 412 19.35 1.63 3.84
C GLU A 412 18.70 0.25 4.07
N VAL A 413 18.09 -0.33 3.02
CA VAL A 413 17.31 -1.57 3.09
C VAL A 413 17.81 -2.71 2.23
#